data_AF-A0A6S6P3W5-F1
#
_entry.id   AF-A0A6S6P3W5-F1
#
_cell.length_a   1.000
_cell.length_b   1.000
_cell.length_c   1.000
_cell.angle_alpha   90.00
_cell.angle_beta   90.00
_cell.angle_gamma   90.00
#
_symmetry.space_group_name_H-M   'P 1'
#
loop_
_entity.id
_entity.type
_entity.pdbx_description
1 polymer ?
#
loop_
_entity_poly.entity_id
_entity_poly.type
_entity_poly.pdbx_seq_one_letter_code
_entity_poly.pdbx_strand_id
1 'polypeptide(L)'
;MGSGVLIIVVGVAVGALMIAAPEGIWWATQSWKFRNPKANEPSDAAYSMTRFGGVVFIVIALGLGGTILADGADKKADDRAQQEQEAAEAAFVPPPPDNRGGLPVVGYFAEPVPKGIAVSLYYLAPADSNSAQMRAMARSMGAVDISYPCYSSPRQATDSDGRITFNTELVWAPEHLRDLDRADSCRMGRRHRVERVSLGPLPTLPPIVTDMPIANLDGTEIAPAAPGNAVPRLAEKPHINPNGSRPTFHNRGRIPIVGYQLRTAIQTPGERVLGITYLRPKDADTHPGDIGQPRMGCEVVPTITGLGTDTVTVDLWLYWSNPSGSYDDEADERCVIDGDWAQPANTNWTQLTGNPTVLTNGPVSAPDGTVILPAAPGNRVP
;
A
#
# COMPACT_ATOMS: atom_id res chain seq x y z
N MET A 1 -8.43 13.23 44.36
CA MET A 1 -8.54 12.42 45.60
C MET A 1 -9.01 13.24 46.79
N GLY A 2 -8.37 14.36 47.15
CA GLY A 2 -8.80 15.16 48.32
C GLY A 2 -10.22 15.75 48.24
N SER A 3 -10.67 16.16 47.06
CA SER A 3 -12.01 16.75 46.86
C SER A 3 -13.17 15.74 47.01
N GLY A 4 -13.05 14.54 46.42
CA GLY A 4 -14.09 13.49 46.53
C GLY A 4 -14.28 12.99 47.97
N VAL A 5 -13.18 12.79 48.71
CA VAL A 5 -13.22 12.44 50.14
C VAL A 5 -13.87 13.56 50.95
N LEU A 6 -13.54 14.82 50.66
CA LEU A 6 -14.12 15.97 51.36
C LEU A 6 -15.64 16.09 51.12
N ILE A 7 -16.11 15.87 49.90
CA ILE A 7 -17.55 15.86 49.56
C ILE A 7 -18.29 14.77 50.34
N ILE A 8 -17.72 13.56 50.43
CA ILE A 8 -18.32 12.45 51.19
C ILE A 8 -18.36 12.80 52.68
N VAL A 9 -17.23 13.22 53.27
CA VAL A 9 -17.14 13.48 54.71
C VAL A 9 -18.08 14.62 55.13
N VAL A 10 -18.07 15.74 54.40
CA VAL A 10 -18.93 16.89 54.70
C VAL A 10 -20.40 16.55 54.41
N GLY A 11 -20.67 15.90 53.28
CA GLY A 11 -22.02 15.53 52.87
C GLY A 11 -22.68 14.56 53.85
N VAL A 12 -21.95 13.54 54.29
CA VAL A 12 -22.40 12.57 55.30
C VAL A 12 -22.62 13.25 56.65
N ALA A 13 -21.71 14.11 57.10
CA ALA A 13 -21.85 14.81 58.38
C ALA A 13 -23.08 15.72 58.40
N VAL A 14 -23.28 16.52 57.35
CA VAL A 14 -24.45 17.42 57.23
C VAL A 14 -25.74 16.62 57.12
N GLY A 15 -25.78 15.58 56.28
CA GLY A 15 -26.96 14.74 56.14
C GLY A 15 -27.31 13.99 57.43
N ALA A 16 -26.31 13.50 58.17
CA ALA A 16 -26.50 12.86 59.47
C ALA A 16 -27.06 13.83 60.52
N LEU A 17 -26.60 15.08 60.53
CA LEU A 17 -27.16 16.13 61.40
C LEU A 17 -28.64 16.41 61.05
N MET A 18 -28.99 16.46 59.76
CA MET A 18 -30.39 16.63 59.32
C MET A 18 -31.30 15.48 59.74
N ILE A 19 -30.76 14.26 59.84
CA ILE A 19 -31.50 13.08 60.30
C ILE A 19 -31.65 13.10 61.83
N ALA A 20 -30.56 13.33 62.56
CA ALA A 20 -30.50 13.17 64.01
C ALA A 20 -31.15 14.33 64.79
N ALA A 21 -31.00 15.58 64.31
CA ALA A 21 -31.41 16.76 65.07
C ALA A 21 -32.05 17.87 64.20
N PRO A 22 -33.15 17.57 63.47
CA PRO A 22 -33.79 18.56 62.59
C PRO A 22 -34.38 19.77 63.34
N GLU A 23 -34.88 19.57 64.56
CA GLU A 23 -35.37 20.65 65.44
C GLU A 23 -34.24 21.61 65.83
N GLY A 24 -33.08 21.07 66.21
CA GLY A 24 -31.90 21.86 66.57
C GLY A 24 -31.40 22.73 65.40
N ILE A 25 -31.44 22.20 64.17
CA ILE A 25 -31.06 22.95 62.97
C ILE A 25 -32.03 24.11 62.73
N TRP A 26 -33.33 23.89 62.86
CA TRP A 26 -34.33 24.94 62.68
C TRP A 26 -34.19 26.04 63.74
N TRP A 27 -33.98 25.65 65.00
CA TRP A 27 -33.71 26.58 66.09
C TRP A 27 -32.43 27.39 65.85
N ALA A 28 -31.36 26.77 65.35
CA ALA A 28 -30.10 27.47 65.08
C ALA A 28 -30.18 28.41 63.86
N THR A 29 -30.95 28.08 62.82
CA THR A 29 -30.83 28.75 61.51
C THR A 29 -32.06 29.56 61.07
N GLN A 30 -33.26 29.26 61.56
CA GLN A 30 -34.51 29.88 61.10
C GLN A 30 -35.33 30.54 62.21
N SER A 31 -35.19 30.10 63.47
CA SER A 31 -36.02 30.60 64.58
C SER A 31 -35.97 32.12 64.77
N TRP A 32 -34.79 32.73 64.55
CA TRP A 32 -34.54 34.17 64.69
C TRP A 32 -35.36 35.02 63.74
N LYS A 33 -35.88 34.45 62.65
CA LYS A 33 -36.72 35.16 61.67
C LYS A 33 -38.11 35.46 62.22
N PHE A 34 -38.51 34.80 63.30
CA PHE A 34 -39.87 34.87 63.84
C PHE A 34 -39.89 35.60 65.18
N ARG A 35 -40.82 36.55 65.33
CA ARG A 35 -41.02 37.28 66.59
C ARG A 35 -41.50 36.38 67.74
N ASN A 36 -42.18 35.27 67.42
CA ASN A 36 -42.51 34.20 68.37
C ASN A 36 -42.12 32.83 67.76
N PRO A 37 -40.90 32.34 68.02
CA PRO A 37 -40.41 31.14 67.35
C PRO A 37 -41.16 29.88 67.79
N LYS A 38 -41.56 29.77 69.06
CA LYS A 38 -42.30 28.60 69.57
C LYS A 38 -43.67 28.41 68.91
N ALA A 39 -44.28 29.50 68.42
CA ALA A 39 -45.58 29.44 67.75
C ALA A 39 -45.48 29.12 66.24
N ASN A 40 -44.28 29.20 65.66
CA ASN A 40 -44.01 29.00 64.23
C ASN A 40 -43.07 27.83 63.98
N GLU A 41 -42.94 26.93 64.95
CA GLU A 41 -42.14 25.72 64.84
C GLU A 41 -42.73 24.81 63.73
N PRO A 42 -41.88 24.22 62.86
CA PRO A 42 -42.32 23.29 61.84
C PRO A 42 -43.11 22.12 62.43
N SER A 43 -44.10 21.65 61.68
CA SER A 43 -44.84 20.43 62.05
C SER A 43 -43.94 19.19 61.99
N ASP A 44 -44.33 18.12 62.69
CA ASP A 44 -43.65 16.82 62.63
C ASP A 44 -43.49 16.30 61.20
N ALA A 45 -44.47 16.57 60.33
CA ALA A 45 -44.39 16.23 58.91
C ALA A 45 -43.23 16.97 58.21
N ALA A 46 -43.02 18.25 58.52
CA ALA A 46 -41.90 19.02 57.98
C ALA A 46 -40.54 18.54 58.52
N TYR A 47 -40.46 18.11 59.78
CA TYR A 47 -39.26 17.48 60.31
C TYR A 47 -38.98 16.10 59.70
N SER A 48 -40.02 15.29 59.45
CA SER A 48 -39.87 14.02 58.73
C SER A 48 -39.35 14.21 57.31
N MET A 49 -39.80 15.25 56.62
CA MET A 49 -39.32 15.64 55.29
C MET A 49 -37.85 16.09 55.33
N THR A 50 -37.44 16.77 56.41
CA THR A 50 -36.04 17.17 56.62
C THR A 50 -35.13 15.96 56.84
N ARG A 51 -35.58 14.96 57.62
CA ARG A 51 -34.85 13.70 57.82
C ARG A 51 -34.73 12.92 56.50
N PHE A 52 -35.80 12.85 55.72
CA PHE A 52 -35.78 12.25 54.38
C PHE A 52 -34.80 12.99 53.45
N GLY A 53 -34.83 14.32 53.45
CA GLY A 53 -33.87 15.16 52.72
C GLY A 53 -32.42 14.89 53.15
N GLY A 54 -32.16 14.65 54.43
CA GLY A 54 -30.85 14.25 54.94
C GLY A 54 -30.37 12.92 54.37
N VAL A 55 -31.25 11.90 54.29
CA VAL A 55 -30.93 10.60 53.67
C VAL A 55 -30.61 10.77 52.19
N VAL A 56 -31.43 11.52 51.45
CA VAL A 56 -31.20 11.80 50.02
C VAL A 56 -29.87 12.53 49.81
N PHE A 57 -29.56 13.51 50.67
CA PHE A 57 -28.31 14.26 50.60
C PHE A 57 -27.07 13.36 50.83
N ILE A 58 -27.14 12.42 51.77
CA ILE A 58 -26.08 11.41 51.98
C ILE A 58 -25.88 10.57 50.72
N VAL A 59 -26.96 10.08 50.12
CA VAL A 59 -26.89 9.25 48.90
C VAL A 59 -26.25 10.03 47.75
N ILE A 60 -26.63 11.29 47.57
CA ILE A 60 -26.03 12.17 46.54
C ILE A 60 -24.55 12.41 46.82
N ALA A 61 -24.16 12.67 48.07
CA ALA A 61 -22.77 12.90 48.46
C ALA A 61 -21.90 11.65 48.23
N LEU A 62 -22.42 10.45 48.55
CA LEU A 62 -21.75 9.19 48.27
C LEU A 62 -21.64 8.91 46.77
N GLY A 63 -22.70 9.16 46.01
CA GLY A 63 -22.69 8.98 44.55
C GLY A 63 -21.68 9.91 43.87
N LEU A 64 -21.78 11.22 44.12
CA LEU A 64 -20.93 12.24 43.49
C LEU A 64 -19.47 12.12 43.96
N GLY A 65 -19.25 11.89 45.26
CA GLY A 65 -17.91 11.67 45.78
C GLY A 65 -17.28 10.38 45.27
N GLY A 66 -18.09 9.32 45.12
CA GLY A 66 -17.67 8.03 44.57
C GLY A 66 -17.22 8.14 43.11
N THR A 67 -17.99 8.82 42.25
CA THR A 67 -17.60 9.01 40.83
C THR A 67 -16.31 9.79 40.69
N ILE A 68 -16.12 10.88 41.47
CA ILE A 68 -14.89 11.68 41.45
C ILE A 68 -13.66 10.87 41.90
N LEU A 69 -13.84 9.93 42.85
CA LEU A 69 -12.76 9.06 43.29
C LEU A 69 -12.42 7.98 42.26
N ALA A 70 -13.43 7.41 41.59
CA ALA A 70 -13.26 6.43 40.52
C ALA A 70 -12.52 7.05 39.32
N ASP A 71 -12.97 8.18 38.80
CA ASP A 71 -12.32 8.88 37.67
C ASP A 71 -10.85 9.22 37.97
N GLY A 72 -10.56 9.62 39.21
CA GLY A 72 -9.20 9.92 39.64
C GLY A 72 -8.31 8.69 39.86
N ALA A 73 -8.89 7.50 40.02
CA ALA A 73 -8.16 6.24 40.09
C ALA A 73 -7.85 5.73 38.69
N ASP A 74 -8.82 5.77 37.78
CA ASP A 74 -8.67 5.37 36.38
C ASP A 74 -7.60 6.23 35.69
N LYS A 75 -7.70 7.56 35.82
CA LYS A 75 -6.68 8.45 35.27
C LYS A 75 -5.27 8.17 35.78
N LYS A 76 -5.13 7.83 37.07
CA LYS A 76 -3.80 7.48 37.64
C LYS A 76 -3.30 6.14 37.14
N ALA A 77 -4.20 5.18 36.87
CA ALA A 77 -3.82 3.90 36.28
C ALA A 77 -3.35 4.11 34.84
N ASP A 78 -4.07 4.93 34.07
CA ASP A 78 -3.68 5.31 32.71
C ASP A 78 -2.35 6.06 32.68
N ASP A 79 -2.17 7.08 33.54
CA ASP A 79 -0.92 7.86 33.63
C ASP A 79 0.27 6.94 33.98
N ARG A 80 0.06 5.96 34.87
CA ARG A 80 1.10 4.97 35.22
C ARG A 80 1.39 4.02 34.07
N ALA A 81 0.37 3.50 33.39
CA ALA A 81 0.54 2.64 32.24
C ALA A 81 1.29 3.36 31.11
N GLN A 82 0.99 4.64 30.88
CA GLN A 82 1.71 5.49 29.93
C GLN A 82 3.17 5.69 30.34
N GLN A 83 3.44 6.03 31.61
CA GLN A 83 4.82 6.18 32.09
C GLN A 83 5.62 4.88 32.01
N GLU A 84 4.99 3.74 32.30
CA GLU A 84 5.62 2.43 32.16
C GLU A 84 5.95 2.12 30.69
N GLN A 85 5.04 2.46 29.76
CA GLN A 85 5.28 2.33 28.33
C GLN A 85 6.41 3.25 27.84
N GLU A 86 6.38 4.54 28.20
CA GLU A 86 7.43 5.50 27.84
C GLU A 86 8.79 5.08 28.40
N ALA A 87 8.83 4.59 29.64
CA ALA A 87 10.05 4.05 30.24
C ALA A 87 10.54 2.79 29.51
N ALA A 88 9.63 1.90 29.10
CA ALA A 88 9.96 0.71 28.32
C ALA A 88 10.47 1.06 26.92
N GLU A 89 9.87 2.03 26.25
CA GLU A 89 10.34 2.53 24.95
C GLU A 89 11.68 3.24 25.06
N ALA A 90 11.90 4.06 26.09
CA ALA A 90 13.17 4.73 26.33
C ALA A 90 14.30 3.75 26.70
N ALA A 91 13.97 2.63 27.36
CA ALA A 91 14.91 1.57 27.68
C ALA A 91 15.09 0.55 26.54
N PHE A 92 14.28 0.63 25.48
CA PHE A 92 14.33 -0.33 24.39
C PHE A 92 15.63 -0.19 23.60
N VAL A 93 16.41 -1.27 23.57
CA VAL A 93 17.58 -1.40 22.71
C VAL A 93 17.19 -2.31 21.54
N PRO A 94 17.15 -1.80 20.30
CA PRO A 94 16.81 -2.61 19.15
C PRO A 94 17.74 -3.82 19.02
N PRO A 95 17.21 -5.05 18.85
CA PRO A 95 18.03 -6.20 18.53
C PRO A 95 18.74 -5.99 17.18
N PRO A 96 19.88 -6.68 16.95
CA PRO A 96 20.54 -6.63 15.65
C PRO A 96 19.60 -7.14 14.54
N PRO A 97 19.76 -6.64 13.29
CA PRO A 97 19.03 -7.16 12.14
C PRO A 97 19.20 -8.67 12.00
N ASP A 98 18.08 -9.38 11.90
CA ASP A 98 17.99 -10.83 11.70
C ASP A 98 17.71 -11.14 10.23
N ASN A 99 18.51 -12.02 9.63
CA ASN A 99 18.32 -12.47 8.26
C ASN A 99 17.34 -13.64 8.23
N ARG A 100 16.16 -13.41 7.65
CA ARG A 100 15.04 -14.36 7.56
C ARG A 100 15.12 -15.27 6.33
N GLY A 101 16.22 -15.23 5.58
CA GLY A 101 16.53 -16.12 4.47
C GLY A 101 16.39 -15.48 3.10
N GLY A 102 16.77 -16.25 2.08
CA GLY A 102 16.75 -15.85 0.68
C GLY A 102 15.33 -15.74 0.11
N LEU A 103 15.11 -14.72 -0.71
CA LEU A 103 13.86 -14.50 -1.42
C LEU A 103 13.91 -15.10 -2.84
N PRO A 104 12.82 -15.74 -3.33
CA PRO A 104 12.83 -16.35 -4.66
C PRO A 104 12.99 -15.31 -5.77
N VAL A 105 13.94 -15.56 -6.68
CA VAL A 105 14.13 -14.76 -7.89
C VAL A 105 13.19 -15.29 -8.98
N VAL A 106 12.53 -14.40 -9.70
CA VAL A 106 11.64 -14.78 -10.81
C VAL A 106 12.41 -14.84 -12.12
N GLY A 107 13.19 -13.80 -12.40
CA GLY A 107 13.86 -13.66 -13.68
C GLY A 107 14.24 -12.21 -13.95
N TYR A 108 14.76 -11.96 -15.15
CA TYR A 108 15.06 -10.60 -15.60
C TYR A 108 14.47 -10.34 -16.99
N PHE A 109 14.08 -9.08 -17.22
CA PHE A 109 13.72 -8.56 -18.52
C PHE A 109 14.79 -7.56 -18.97
N ALA A 110 15.21 -7.65 -20.23
CA ALA A 110 16.27 -6.83 -20.80
C ALA A 110 15.79 -6.17 -22.10
N GLU A 111 15.81 -4.85 -22.12
CA GLU A 111 15.39 -4.03 -23.27
C GLU A 111 16.50 -3.08 -23.72
N PRO A 112 16.74 -2.92 -25.04
CA PRO A 112 17.68 -1.92 -25.54
C PRO A 112 17.21 -0.50 -25.18
N VAL A 113 18.14 0.35 -24.73
CA VAL A 113 17.93 1.77 -24.44
C VAL A 113 19.09 2.59 -25.01
N PRO A 114 18.96 3.91 -25.20
CA PRO A 114 20.01 4.72 -25.83
C PRO A 114 21.40 4.62 -25.17
N LYS A 115 21.45 4.27 -23.88
CA LYS A 115 22.69 4.14 -23.08
C LYS A 115 23.13 2.69 -22.85
N GLY A 116 22.58 1.71 -23.57
CA GLY A 116 22.93 0.29 -23.45
C GLY A 116 21.71 -0.62 -23.37
N ILE A 117 21.67 -1.51 -22.39
CA ILE A 117 20.59 -2.48 -22.18
C ILE A 117 20.04 -2.25 -20.78
N ALA A 118 18.81 -1.77 -20.68
CA ALA A 118 18.14 -1.64 -19.39
C ALA A 118 17.72 -3.02 -18.91
N VAL A 119 18.20 -3.43 -17.73
CA VAL A 119 17.88 -4.72 -17.13
C VAL A 119 17.02 -4.51 -15.89
N SER A 120 15.81 -5.05 -15.92
CA SER A 120 14.89 -5.12 -14.78
C SER A 120 14.85 -6.55 -14.24
N LEU A 121 15.23 -6.74 -12.98
CA LEU A 121 15.20 -8.03 -12.30
C LEU A 121 14.00 -8.08 -11.35
N TYR A 122 13.34 -9.24 -11.32
CA TYR A 122 12.12 -9.47 -10.57
C TYR A 122 12.32 -10.56 -9.52
N TYR A 123 11.80 -10.34 -8.31
CA TYR A 123 11.84 -11.32 -7.22
C TYR A 123 10.55 -11.26 -6.39
N LEU A 124 10.29 -12.29 -5.61
CA LEU A 124 9.12 -12.39 -4.74
C LEU A 124 9.46 -11.92 -3.33
N ALA A 125 8.62 -11.08 -2.74
CA ALA A 125 8.73 -10.63 -1.36
C ALA A 125 7.41 -10.85 -0.61
N PRO A 126 7.43 -10.99 0.74
CA PRO A 126 6.19 -11.05 1.52
C PRO A 126 5.34 -9.80 1.26
N ALA A 127 4.02 -9.97 1.18
CA ALA A 127 3.10 -8.87 0.87
C ALA A 127 3.24 -7.66 1.82
N ASP A 128 3.59 -7.91 3.09
CA ASP A 128 3.71 -6.89 4.14
C ASP A 128 5.15 -6.38 4.37
N SER A 129 6.12 -6.90 3.61
CA SER A 129 7.51 -6.41 3.69
C SER A 129 7.67 -5.04 3.02
N ASN A 130 8.82 -4.39 3.10
CA ASN A 130 9.13 -3.19 2.31
C ASN A 130 10.45 -3.37 1.54
N SER A 131 10.81 -2.45 0.65
CA SER A 131 12.16 -2.47 0.06
C SER A 131 13.16 -1.79 0.99
N ALA A 132 14.43 -2.23 0.98
CA ALA A 132 15.51 -1.56 1.70
C ALA A 132 15.62 -0.08 1.33
N GLN A 133 15.33 0.27 0.06
CA GLN A 133 15.28 1.65 -0.40
C GLN A 133 14.18 2.46 0.29
N MET A 134 12.97 1.91 0.41
CA MET A 134 11.86 2.58 1.12
C MET A 134 12.21 2.80 2.60
N ARG A 135 12.85 1.80 3.23
CA ARG A 135 13.35 1.94 4.61
C ARG A 135 14.39 3.05 4.75
N ALA A 136 15.38 3.09 3.85
CA ALA A 136 16.40 4.14 3.85
C ALA A 136 15.78 5.53 3.62
N MET A 137 14.78 5.62 2.74
CA MET A 137 14.07 6.85 2.46
C MET A 137 13.31 7.37 3.69
N ALA A 138 12.52 6.53 4.37
CA ALA A 138 11.80 6.95 5.58
C ALA A 138 12.74 7.43 6.70
N ARG A 139 13.87 6.74 6.90
CA ARG A 139 14.92 7.19 7.82
C ARG A 139 15.48 8.56 7.43
N SER A 140 15.74 8.77 6.14
CA SER A 140 16.28 10.06 5.65
C SER A 140 15.29 11.22 5.79
N MET A 141 13.99 10.94 5.74
CA MET A 141 12.93 11.93 5.92
C MET A 141 12.63 12.24 7.38
N GLY A 142 13.28 11.55 8.33
CA GLY A 142 13.01 11.72 9.76
C GLY A 142 11.57 11.36 10.13
N ALA A 143 10.94 10.43 9.40
CA ALA A 143 9.60 9.95 9.72
C ALA A 143 9.68 9.04 10.97
N VAL A 144 9.78 9.66 12.15
CA VAL A 144 10.05 8.97 13.44
C VAL A 144 8.98 7.94 13.78
N ASP A 145 7.76 8.10 13.27
CA ASP A 145 6.65 7.19 13.52
C ASP A 145 6.50 6.05 12.50
N ILE A 146 7.27 6.07 11.39
CA ILE A 146 7.13 5.07 10.32
C ILE A 146 8.31 4.11 10.37
N SER A 147 8.09 2.94 10.98
CA SER A 147 9.05 1.83 10.98
C SER A 147 8.74 0.82 9.88
N TYR A 148 9.78 0.35 9.21
CA TYR A 148 9.69 -0.74 8.23
C TYR A 148 10.52 -1.94 8.67
N PRO A 149 10.14 -2.60 9.78
CA PRO A 149 10.98 -3.60 10.44
C PRO A 149 11.23 -4.83 9.57
N CYS A 150 10.29 -5.16 8.67
CA CYS A 150 10.46 -6.23 7.68
C CYS A 150 10.74 -5.66 6.29
N TYR A 151 11.90 -5.98 5.70
CA TYR A 151 12.24 -5.49 4.38
C TYR A 151 13.09 -6.46 3.54
N SER A 152 12.96 -6.38 2.23
CA SER A 152 13.81 -7.07 1.27
C SER A 152 15.07 -6.25 0.97
N SER A 153 16.21 -6.92 0.97
CA SER A 153 17.53 -6.31 0.80
C SER A 153 18.23 -6.91 -0.43
N PRO A 154 17.92 -6.43 -1.65
CA PRO A 154 18.63 -6.87 -2.84
C PRO A 154 20.10 -6.43 -2.77
N ARG A 155 21.00 -7.36 -3.09
CA ARG A 155 22.44 -7.16 -3.22
C ARG A 155 22.87 -7.60 -4.60
N GLN A 156 23.67 -6.75 -5.24
CA GLN A 156 24.28 -7.03 -6.53
C GLN A 156 25.79 -6.98 -6.38
N ALA A 157 26.48 -7.92 -6.99
CA ALA A 157 27.93 -7.94 -7.13
C ALA A 157 28.29 -8.24 -8.58
N THR A 158 29.34 -7.60 -9.08
CA THR A 158 29.93 -7.95 -10.36
C THR A 158 31.19 -8.74 -10.08
N ASP A 159 31.21 -9.98 -10.54
CA ASP A 159 32.33 -10.89 -10.39
C ASP A 159 33.47 -10.50 -11.34
N SER A 160 34.69 -10.99 -11.09
CA SER A 160 35.87 -10.69 -11.91
C SER A 160 35.77 -11.18 -13.35
N ASP A 161 34.90 -12.16 -13.62
CA ASP A 161 34.59 -12.70 -14.94
C ASP A 161 33.50 -11.89 -15.68
N GLY A 162 33.02 -10.79 -15.08
CA GLY A 162 31.99 -9.92 -15.65
C GLY A 162 30.56 -10.39 -15.42
N ARG A 163 30.36 -11.53 -14.72
CA ARG A 163 29.04 -12.02 -14.32
C ARG A 163 28.42 -11.12 -13.24
N ILE A 164 27.10 -10.95 -13.28
CA ILE A 164 26.37 -10.26 -12.21
C ILE A 164 25.72 -11.30 -11.31
N THR A 165 26.10 -11.31 -10.03
CA THR A 165 25.45 -12.09 -8.98
C THR A 165 24.42 -11.22 -8.28
N PHE A 166 23.15 -11.64 -8.33
CA PHE A 166 22.05 -10.99 -7.65
C PHE A 166 21.49 -11.89 -6.56
N ASN A 167 21.56 -11.43 -5.32
CA ASN A 167 20.99 -12.12 -4.17
C ASN A 167 20.05 -11.18 -3.44
N THR A 168 18.93 -11.70 -2.96
CA THR A 168 17.93 -10.89 -2.23
C THR A 168 17.51 -11.63 -0.99
N GLU A 169 17.55 -10.94 0.14
CA GLU A 169 17.30 -11.50 1.46
C GLU A 169 16.14 -10.77 2.12
N LEU A 170 15.38 -11.50 2.93
CA LEU A 170 14.41 -10.91 3.83
C LEU A 170 15.08 -10.58 5.16
N VAL A 171 14.97 -9.34 5.61
CA VAL A 171 15.60 -8.87 6.84
C VAL A 171 14.55 -8.37 7.81
N TRP A 172 14.68 -8.79 9.07
CA TRP A 172 13.92 -8.31 10.22
C TRP A 172 14.80 -7.41 11.09
N ALA A 173 14.53 -6.11 11.12
CA ALA A 173 15.25 -5.13 11.92
C ALA A 173 14.26 -4.17 12.61
N PRO A 174 13.73 -4.55 13.77
CA PRO A 174 12.83 -3.69 14.54
C PRO A 174 13.56 -2.42 15.01
N GLU A 175 12.84 -1.31 15.09
CA GLU A 175 13.36 -0.02 15.58
C GLU A 175 12.66 0.39 16.88
N HIS A 176 11.43 -0.06 17.08
CA HIS A 176 10.63 0.24 18.26
C HIS A 176 10.12 -1.04 18.93
N LEU A 177 9.74 -0.91 20.20
CA LEU A 177 9.17 -2.01 20.98
C LEU A 177 7.94 -2.63 20.30
N ARG A 178 7.05 -1.79 19.75
CA ARG A 178 5.84 -2.20 18.99
C ARG A 178 6.13 -3.02 17.73
N ASP A 179 7.35 -2.97 17.20
CA ASP A 179 7.71 -3.76 16.03
C ASP A 179 7.81 -5.25 16.39
N LEU A 180 8.16 -5.58 17.64
CA LEU A 180 8.36 -6.98 18.06
C LEU A 180 7.12 -7.85 17.84
N ASP A 181 5.91 -7.28 17.97
CA ASP A 181 4.64 -7.98 17.74
C ASP A 181 4.47 -8.45 16.28
N ARG A 182 5.24 -7.87 15.34
CA ARG A 182 5.21 -8.21 13.91
C ARG A 182 6.36 -9.13 13.50
N ALA A 183 7.17 -9.63 14.43
CA ALA A 183 8.35 -10.44 14.10
C ALA A 183 7.99 -11.70 13.30
N ASP A 184 6.88 -12.36 13.63
CA ASP A 184 6.45 -13.59 12.96
C ASP A 184 5.80 -13.36 11.60
N SER A 185 5.27 -12.17 11.32
CA SER A 185 4.74 -11.83 9.99
C SER A 185 5.86 -11.58 8.97
N CYS A 186 7.09 -11.33 9.42
CA CYS A 186 8.25 -11.15 8.55
C CYS A 186 8.85 -12.46 8.05
N ARG A 187 8.06 -13.23 7.30
CA ARG A 187 8.48 -14.50 6.68
C ARG A 187 7.81 -14.64 5.31
N MET A 188 8.38 -15.47 4.45
CA MET A 188 7.71 -15.84 3.20
C MET A 188 6.46 -16.67 3.51
N GLY A 189 5.29 -16.06 3.32
CA GLY A 189 3.99 -16.71 3.46
C GLY A 189 3.39 -17.10 2.12
N ARG A 190 2.11 -17.52 2.13
CA ARG A 190 1.36 -17.82 0.90
C ARG A 190 1.11 -16.58 0.04
N ARG A 191 0.98 -15.40 0.68
CA ARG A 191 0.81 -14.12 0.01
C ARG A 191 2.16 -13.48 -0.22
N HIS A 192 2.46 -13.20 -1.48
CA HIS A 192 3.67 -12.54 -1.92
C HIS A 192 3.33 -11.45 -2.94
N ARG A 193 4.27 -10.54 -3.13
CA ARG A 193 4.25 -9.53 -4.17
C ARG A 193 5.52 -9.64 -5.01
N VAL A 194 5.48 -9.12 -6.22
CA VAL A 194 6.64 -9.07 -7.10
C VAL A 194 7.31 -7.71 -6.95
N GLU A 195 8.59 -7.73 -6.62
CA GLU A 195 9.44 -6.54 -6.53
C GLU A 195 10.32 -6.43 -7.77
N ARG A 196 10.66 -5.20 -8.15
CA ARG A 196 11.50 -4.90 -9.30
C ARG A 196 12.75 -4.12 -8.88
N VAL A 197 13.91 -4.60 -9.29
CA VAL A 197 15.18 -3.89 -9.16
C VAL A 197 15.73 -3.57 -10.55
N SER A 198 16.15 -2.33 -10.75
CA SER A 198 16.86 -1.93 -11.96
C SER A 198 18.36 -2.12 -11.75
N LEU A 199 19.01 -2.89 -12.63
CA LEU A 199 20.47 -3.04 -12.65
C LEU A 199 21.14 -1.93 -13.48
N GLY A 200 20.35 -0.97 -13.97
CA GLY A 200 20.79 0.14 -14.82
C GLY A 200 20.82 -0.21 -16.31
N PRO A 201 21.17 0.77 -17.17
CA PRO A 201 21.61 0.47 -18.52
C PRO A 201 23.03 -0.12 -18.47
N LEU A 202 23.17 -1.37 -18.90
CA LEU A 202 24.45 -2.06 -19.01
C LEU A 202 24.98 -1.93 -20.45
N PRO A 203 26.31 -1.78 -20.66
CA PRO A 203 26.87 -1.66 -22.02
C PRO A 203 26.66 -2.93 -22.85
N THR A 204 26.66 -4.09 -22.20
CA THR A 204 26.32 -5.40 -22.78
C THR A 204 25.50 -6.19 -21.74
N LEU A 205 24.87 -7.30 -22.14
CA LEU A 205 24.10 -8.14 -21.23
C LEU A 205 24.99 -9.27 -20.68
N PRO A 206 25.56 -9.14 -19.47
CA PRO A 206 26.33 -10.21 -18.86
C PRO A 206 25.41 -11.36 -18.42
N PRO A 207 25.97 -12.55 -18.17
CA PRO A 207 25.24 -13.59 -17.45
C PRO A 207 24.83 -13.09 -16.07
N ILE A 208 23.57 -13.33 -15.70
CA ILE A 208 23.02 -12.99 -14.40
C ILE A 208 22.75 -14.28 -13.65
N VAL A 209 23.32 -14.38 -12.45
CA VAL A 209 23.14 -15.54 -11.58
C VAL A 209 22.61 -15.13 -10.21
N THR A 210 22.15 -16.12 -9.46
CA THR A 210 21.71 -15.98 -8.08
C THR A 210 22.12 -17.21 -7.28
N ASP A 211 22.22 -17.08 -5.97
CA ASP A 211 22.33 -18.23 -5.06
C ASP A 211 20.97 -18.54 -4.40
N MET A 212 19.94 -17.76 -4.74
CA MET A 212 18.59 -17.84 -4.18
C MET A 212 17.73 -18.87 -4.95
N PRO A 213 16.58 -19.30 -4.40
CA PRO A 213 15.61 -20.10 -5.13
C PRO A 213 15.12 -19.35 -6.37
N ILE A 214 14.77 -20.08 -7.42
CA ILE A 214 14.06 -19.54 -8.59
C ILE A 214 12.61 -19.98 -8.52
N ALA A 215 11.68 -19.04 -8.71
CA ALA A 215 10.25 -19.33 -8.71
C ALA A 215 9.55 -18.65 -9.90
N ASN A 216 8.39 -19.17 -10.28
CA ASN A 216 7.49 -18.49 -11.20
C ASN A 216 6.83 -17.27 -10.52
N LEU A 217 6.18 -16.42 -11.31
CA LEU A 217 5.44 -15.25 -10.83
C LEU A 217 4.30 -15.58 -9.84
N ASP A 218 3.87 -16.84 -9.77
CA ASP A 218 2.85 -17.35 -8.85
C ASP A 218 3.43 -17.95 -7.56
N GLY A 219 4.76 -17.90 -7.40
CA GLY A 219 5.45 -18.49 -6.25
C GLY A 219 5.78 -19.98 -6.38
N THR A 220 5.42 -20.63 -7.49
CA THR A 220 5.80 -22.03 -7.73
C THR A 220 7.30 -22.13 -7.95
N GLU A 221 8.00 -22.85 -7.07
CA GLU A 221 9.45 -23.05 -7.18
C GLU A 221 9.80 -23.81 -8.47
N ILE A 222 10.77 -23.27 -9.21
CA ILE A 222 11.33 -23.83 -10.44
C ILE A 222 12.68 -24.49 -10.14
N ALA A 223 13.48 -23.86 -9.27
CA ALA A 223 14.77 -24.39 -8.83
C ALA A 223 15.03 -24.01 -7.37
N PRO A 224 15.59 -24.92 -6.56
CA PRO A 224 15.97 -24.61 -5.18
C PRO A 224 17.17 -23.65 -5.14
N ALA A 225 17.40 -23.05 -3.97
CA ALA A 225 18.61 -22.26 -3.72
C ALA A 225 19.87 -23.09 -3.99
N ALA A 226 20.68 -22.65 -4.95
CA ALA A 226 21.95 -23.27 -5.27
C ALA A 226 22.93 -22.21 -5.81
N PRO A 227 24.22 -22.30 -5.48
CA PRO A 227 25.19 -21.30 -5.91
C PRO A 227 25.27 -21.15 -7.43
N GLY A 228 25.19 -19.90 -7.92
CA GLY A 228 25.34 -19.59 -9.33
C GLY A 228 24.19 -20.07 -10.23
N ASN A 229 23.00 -20.29 -9.68
CA ASN A 229 21.78 -20.53 -10.44
C ASN A 229 21.62 -19.46 -11.53
N ALA A 230 21.49 -19.89 -12.79
CA ALA A 230 21.27 -18.96 -13.90
C ALA A 230 19.87 -18.33 -13.78
N VAL A 231 19.81 -17.01 -13.67
CA VAL A 231 18.53 -16.29 -13.59
C VAL A 231 17.88 -16.33 -14.98
N PRO A 232 16.63 -16.79 -15.12
CA PRO A 232 15.99 -16.91 -16.43
C PRO A 232 15.69 -15.53 -17.03
N ARG A 233 15.92 -15.40 -18.33
CA ARG A 233 15.44 -14.24 -19.11
C ARG A 233 13.96 -14.41 -19.38
N LEU A 234 13.17 -13.42 -18.99
CA LEU A 234 11.75 -13.35 -19.25
C LEU A 234 11.51 -12.90 -20.69
N ALA A 235 10.58 -13.58 -21.37
CA ALA A 235 10.20 -13.24 -22.74
C ALA A 235 9.51 -11.87 -22.82
N GLU A 236 8.74 -11.55 -21.78
CA GLU A 236 7.96 -10.32 -21.66
C GLU A 236 8.20 -9.66 -20.31
N LYS A 237 8.01 -8.35 -20.26
CA LYS A 237 8.12 -7.56 -19.04
C LYS A 237 6.95 -7.90 -18.13
N PRO A 238 7.16 -8.40 -16.89
CA PRO A 238 6.08 -8.61 -15.94
C PRO A 238 5.30 -7.32 -15.71
N HIS A 239 3.99 -7.40 -15.90
CA HIS A 239 3.07 -6.35 -15.54
C HIS A 239 2.71 -6.46 -14.05
N ILE A 240 3.10 -5.45 -13.26
CA ILE A 240 2.99 -5.44 -11.80
C ILE A 240 2.39 -4.11 -11.36
N ASN A 241 1.42 -4.15 -10.45
CA ASN A 241 0.83 -2.96 -9.84
C ASN A 241 1.85 -2.19 -8.99
N PRO A 242 1.63 -0.88 -8.69
CA PRO A 242 2.50 -0.12 -7.80
C PRO A 242 2.71 -0.76 -6.42
N ASN A 243 1.73 -1.52 -5.92
CA ASN A 243 1.80 -2.26 -4.65
C ASN A 243 2.48 -3.65 -4.78
N GLY A 244 3.05 -3.98 -5.93
CA GLY A 244 3.70 -5.26 -6.23
C GLY A 244 2.74 -6.42 -6.50
N SER A 245 1.43 -6.24 -6.39
CA SER A 245 0.45 -7.28 -6.74
C SER A 245 0.42 -7.52 -8.25
N ARG A 246 0.07 -8.74 -8.64
CA ARG A 246 -0.23 -9.02 -10.05
C ARG A 246 -1.58 -8.38 -10.37
N PRO A 247 -1.66 -7.53 -11.39
CA PRO A 247 -2.94 -7.04 -11.85
C PRO A 247 -3.72 -8.24 -12.40
N THR A 248 -5.01 -8.34 -12.06
CA THR A 248 -5.91 -9.23 -12.79
C THR A 248 -6.09 -8.64 -14.17
N PHE A 249 -5.22 -9.08 -15.08
CA PHE A 249 -5.33 -8.72 -16.48
C PHE A 249 -6.31 -9.64 -17.15
N HIS A 250 -7.41 -9.08 -17.62
CA HIS A 250 -8.22 -9.73 -18.63
C HIS A 250 -7.64 -9.29 -19.96
N ASN A 251 -6.91 -10.20 -20.62
CA ASN A 251 -6.54 -10.00 -22.02
C ASN A 251 -7.83 -10.02 -22.83
N ARG A 252 -8.15 -8.90 -23.47
CA ARG A 252 -9.35 -8.73 -24.28
C ARG A 252 -9.09 -8.98 -25.76
N GLY A 253 -7.83 -9.27 -26.13
CA GLY A 253 -7.39 -9.64 -27.46
C GLY A 253 -6.56 -8.57 -28.15
N ARG A 254 -6.29 -8.78 -29.45
CA ARG A 254 -5.47 -7.88 -30.26
C ARG A 254 -6.31 -6.79 -30.90
N ILE A 255 -5.78 -5.58 -30.88
CA ILE A 255 -6.43 -4.39 -31.46
C ILE A 255 -5.97 -4.22 -32.91
N PRO A 256 -6.87 -3.81 -33.83
CA PRO A 256 -6.50 -3.55 -35.20
C PRO A 256 -5.56 -2.34 -35.35
N ILE A 257 -4.50 -2.55 -36.11
CA ILE A 257 -3.58 -1.49 -36.54
C ILE A 257 -4.11 -0.90 -37.85
N VAL A 258 -4.18 0.42 -37.91
CA VAL A 258 -4.61 1.16 -39.12
C VAL A 258 -3.40 1.48 -40.00
N GLY A 259 -2.28 1.84 -39.39
CA GLY A 259 -1.06 2.18 -40.10
C GLY A 259 0.06 2.59 -39.15
N TYR A 260 1.18 3.01 -39.71
CA TYR A 260 2.31 3.53 -38.94
C TYR A 260 2.97 4.73 -39.60
N GLN A 261 3.72 5.48 -38.80
CA GLN A 261 4.55 6.59 -39.26
C GLN A 261 5.90 6.52 -38.57
N LEU A 262 6.97 6.69 -39.33
CA LEU A 262 8.31 6.85 -38.79
C LEU A 262 8.68 8.34 -38.82
N ARG A 263 8.83 8.97 -37.65
CA ARG A 263 9.17 10.40 -37.54
C ARG A 263 10.61 10.56 -37.07
N THR A 264 11.33 11.59 -37.51
CA THR A 264 12.67 11.85 -36.95
C THR A 264 12.54 12.27 -35.48
N ALA A 265 13.35 11.68 -34.60
CA ALA A 265 13.38 12.07 -33.20
C ALA A 265 13.88 13.52 -33.08
N ILE A 266 13.15 14.36 -32.34
CA ILE A 266 13.49 15.78 -32.19
C ILE A 266 14.81 15.96 -31.43
N GLN A 267 15.13 15.03 -30.50
CA GLN A 267 16.28 15.16 -29.61
C GLN A 267 17.53 14.40 -30.08
N THR A 268 17.41 13.47 -31.04
CA THR A 268 18.53 12.61 -31.45
C THR A 268 18.61 12.50 -32.98
N PRO A 269 19.57 13.18 -33.63
CA PRO A 269 19.77 13.08 -35.08
C PRO A 269 20.07 11.64 -35.52
N GLY A 270 19.29 11.12 -36.48
CA GLY A 270 19.44 9.76 -37.02
C GLY A 270 18.54 8.70 -36.38
N GLU A 271 17.89 9.01 -35.25
CA GLU A 271 16.87 8.13 -34.66
C GLU A 271 15.48 8.44 -35.24
N ARG A 272 14.68 7.39 -35.45
CA ARG A 272 13.27 7.53 -35.85
C ARG A 272 12.35 7.04 -34.75
N VAL A 273 11.30 7.77 -34.46
CA VAL A 273 10.23 7.36 -33.54
C VAL A 273 9.14 6.66 -34.35
N LEU A 274 8.77 5.45 -33.91
CA LEU A 274 7.63 4.71 -34.43
C LEU A 274 6.34 5.24 -33.82
N GLY A 275 5.54 5.89 -34.65
CA GLY A 275 4.15 6.22 -34.39
C GLY A 275 3.24 5.12 -34.94
N ILE A 276 2.35 4.56 -34.12
CA ILE A 276 1.34 3.59 -34.56
C ILE A 276 -0.03 4.26 -34.51
N THR A 277 -0.80 4.04 -35.59
CA THR A 277 -2.22 4.41 -35.67
C THR A 277 -3.06 3.15 -35.47
N TYR A 278 -4.01 3.17 -34.55
CA TYR A 278 -4.82 1.99 -34.21
C TYR A 278 -6.25 2.36 -33.85
N LEU A 279 -7.16 1.40 -33.91
CA LEU A 279 -8.57 1.60 -33.57
C LEU A 279 -8.80 1.43 -32.07
N ARG A 280 -9.58 2.33 -31.47
CA ARG A 280 -9.97 2.22 -30.05
C ARG A 280 -11.39 1.69 -29.93
N PRO A 281 -11.74 0.87 -28.94
CA PRO A 281 -13.14 0.57 -28.67
C PRO A 281 -13.89 1.89 -28.38
N LYS A 282 -15.08 2.07 -28.97
CA LYS A 282 -15.80 3.36 -28.98
C LYS A 282 -16.14 3.89 -27.59
N ASP A 283 -16.51 2.98 -26.69
CA ASP A 283 -17.01 3.32 -25.36
C ASP A 283 -15.97 3.04 -24.25
N ALA A 284 -14.75 2.66 -24.62
CA ALA A 284 -13.67 2.43 -23.68
C ALA A 284 -12.75 3.65 -23.58
N ASP A 285 -12.58 4.17 -22.36
CA ASP A 285 -11.53 5.15 -22.05
C ASP A 285 -10.16 4.46 -22.10
N THR A 286 -9.66 4.35 -23.34
CA THR A 286 -8.39 3.70 -23.64
C THR A 286 -7.24 4.69 -23.53
N HIS A 287 -6.27 4.32 -22.70
CA HIS A 287 -5.03 5.05 -22.55
C HIS A 287 -3.92 4.27 -23.24
N PRO A 288 -3.03 4.94 -24.00
CA PRO A 288 -1.80 4.29 -24.44
C PRO A 288 -1.01 3.92 -23.18
N GLY A 289 -0.72 2.64 -23.01
CA GLY A 289 0.12 2.17 -21.93
C GLY A 289 1.53 2.72 -22.11
N ASP A 290 2.01 3.50 -21.15
CA ASP A 290 3.44 3.80 -21.08
C ASP A 290 4.17 2.49 -20.74
N ILE A 291 5.30 2.25 -21.40
CA ILE A 291 6.18 1.09 -21.17
C ILE A 291 6.80 1.21 -19.75
N GLY A 292 6.02 1.03 -18.68
CA GLY A 292 6.53 1.14 -17.33
C GLY A 292 5.56 1.40 -16.19
N GLN A 293 4.32 1.85 -16.46
CA GLN A 293 3.30 2.05 -15.42
C GLN A 293 1.92 1.61 -15.92
N PRO A 294 1.40 0.45 -15.47
CA PRO A 294 0.04 0.05 -15.82
C PRO A 294 -0.93 1.12 -15.32
N ARG A 295 -1.78 1.63 -16.22
CA ARG A 295 -2.85 2.55 -15.86
C ARG A 295 -4.09 1.72 -15.52
N MET A 296 -4.86 2.21 -14.55
CA MET A 296 -6.09 1.52 -14.14
C MET A 296 -7.10 1.54 -15.30
N GLY A 297 -7.82 0.44 -15.51
CA GLY A 297 -8.87 0.34 -16.52
C GLY A 297 -8.42 -0.26 -17.86
N CYS A 298 -8.96 0.27 -18.95
CA CYS A 298 -8.77 -0.25 -20.30
C CYS A 298 -7.49 0.31 -20.93
N GLU A 299 -6.49 -0.54 -21.12
CA GLU A 299 -5.14 -0.17 -21.54
C GLU A 299 -4.76 -0.82 -22.86
N VAL A 300 -4.09 -0.04 -23.71
CA VAL A 300 -3.51 -0.54 -24.97
C VAL A 300 -2.02 -0.73 -24.79
N VAL A 301 -1.57 -1.98 -24.82
CA VAL A 301 -0.20 -2.37 -24.48
C VAL A 301 0.55 -2.86 -25.72
N PRO A 302 1.77 -2.34 -25.99
CA PRO A 302 2.66 -2.89 -27.00
C PRO A 302 3.26 -4.22 -26.64
N THR A 303 3.41 -5.05 -27.66
CA THR A 303 4.52 -6.00 -27.75
C THR A 303 5.32 -5.69 -29.00
N ILE A 304 6.60 -5.34 -28.83
CA ILE A 304 7.50 -5.03 -29.95
C ILE A 304 8.65 -6.04 -29.95
N THR A 305 8.86 -6.68 -31.09
CA THR A 305 9.96 -7.63 -31.30
C THR A 305 10.74 -7.28 -32.57
N GLY A 306 11.99 -7.73 -32.66
CA GLY A 306 12.86 -7.43 -33.80
C GLY A 306 13.50 -6.03 -33.80
N LEU A 307 13.55 -5.36 -32.64
CA LEU A 307 14.25 -4.08 -32.50
C LEU A 307 15.73 -4.21 -32.93
N GLY A 308 16.21 -3.22 -33.69
CA GLY A 308 17.57 -3.21 -34.24
C GLY A 308 17.77 -4.09 -35.47
N THR A 309 16.71 -4.67 -36.02
CA THR A 309 16.76 -5.45 -37.27
C THR A 309 15.99 -4.75 -38.40
N ASP A 310 16.09 -5.28 -39.62
CA ASP A 310 15.37 -4.75 -40.79
C ASP A 310 13.85 -4.99 -40.74
N THR A 311 13.37 -5.75 -39.76
CA THR A 311 11.95 -6.09 -39.59
C THR A 311 11.55 -5.98 -38.13
N VAL A 312 10.54 -5.17 -37.85
CA VAL A 312 10.00 -4.99 -36.49
C VAL A 312 8.57 -5.48 -36.48
N THR A 313 8.23 -6.38 -35.56
CA THR A 313 6.85 -6.83 -35.37
C THR A 313 6.25 -6.12 -34.17
N VAL A 314 5.10 -5.47 -34.37
CA VAL A 314 4.34 -4.75 -33.36
C VAL A 314 2.96 -5.36 -33.22
N ASP A 315 2.65 -5.83 -32.02
CA ASP A 315 1.31 -6.26 -31.64
C ASP A 315 0.73 -5.29 -30.62
N LEU A 316 -0.55 -4.94 -30.81
CA LEU A 316 -1.31 -4.12 -29.87
C LEU A 316 -2.30 -5.01 -29.15
N TRP A 317 -2.25 -5.00 -27.83
CA TRP A 317 -3.15 -5.78 -26.99
C TRP A 317 -4.04 -4.86 -26.18
N LEU A 318 -5.31 -5.22 -26.09
CA LEU A 318 -6.25 -4.60 -25.18
C LEU A 318 -6.24 -5.39 -23.87
N TYR A 319 -5.94 -4.70 -22.78
CA TYR A 319 -5.99 -5.26 -21.45
C TYR A 319 -6.95 -4.46 -20.59
N TRP A 320 -7.67 -5.16 -19.73
CA TRP A 320 -8.33 -4.54 -18.59
C TRP A 320 -7.53 -4.83 -17.32
N SER A 321 -7.27 -3.81 -16.51
CA SER A 321 -6.61 -3.95 -15.20
C SER A 321 -7.45 -3.33 -14.07
N ASN A 322 -7.61 -4.07 -12.97
CA ASN A 322 -8.29 -3.60 -11.76
C ASN A 322 -7.36 -3.69 -10.52
N PRO A 323 -6.44 -2.74 -10.33
CA PRO A 323 -5.48 -2.78 -9.22
C PRO A 323 -6.07 -2.56 -7.83
N SER A 324 -7.19 -1.83 -7.70
CA SER A 324 -7.76 -1.46 -6.40
C SER A 324 -8.88 -2.38 -5.94
N GLY A 325 -9.43 -3.22 -6.83
CA GLY A 325 -10.62 -4.02 -6.56
C GLY A 325 -11.89 -3.18 -6.31
N SER A 326 -11.85 -1.87 -6.56
CA SER A 326 -12.86 -0.91 -6.09
C SER A 326 -13.68 -0.27 -7.22
N TYR A 327 -13.76 -0.89 -8.40
CA TYR A 327 -14.31 -0.25 -9.60
C TYR A 327 -15.45 -1.00 -10.29
N ASP A 328 -16.17 -0.18 -11.05
CA ASP A 328 -17.42 -0.35 -11.80
C ASP A 328 -17.39 -1.47 -12.87
N ASP A 329 -18.26 -2.47 -12.68
CA ASP A 329 -18.47 -3.58 -13.62
C ASP A 329 -18.82 -3.07 -15.04
N GLU A 330 -19.50 -1.92 -15.14
CA GLU A 330 -19.88 -1.32 -16.43
C GLU A 330 -18.67 -0.88 -17.26
N ALA A 331 -17.59 -0.42 -16.60
CA ALA A 331 -16.37 -0.02 -17.29
C ALA A 331 -15.57 -1.24 -17.80
N ASP A 332 -15.64 -2.38 -17.10
CA ASP A 332 -15.05 -3.64 -17.55
C ASP A 332 -15.77 -4.18 -18.80
N GLU A 333 -17.10 -4.15 -18.80
CA GLU A 333 -17.92 -4.60 -19.92
C GLU A 333 -17.69 -3.78 -21.20
N ARG A 334 -17.34 -2.48 -21.07
CA ARG A 334 -17.00 -1.63 -22.22
C ARG A 334 -15.60 -1.90 -22.80
N CYS A 335 -14.70 -2.53 -22.05
CA CYS A 335 -13.33 -2.83 -22.50
C CYS A 335 -13.28 -4.13 -23.31
N VAL A 336 -13.86 -4.13 -24.51
CA VAL A 336 -13.91 -5.30 -25.40
C VAL A 336 -13.51 -4.95 -26.83
N ILE A 337 -13.00 -5.93 -27.57
CA ILE A 337 -12.61 -5.77 -28.98
C ILE A 337 -13.76 -5.97 -29.97
N ASP A 338 -14.89 -6.55 -29.52
CA ASP A 338 -16.01 -6.98 -30.37
C ASP A 338 -17.11 -5.92 -30.54
N GLY A 339 -16.73 -4.63 -30.54
CA GLY A 339 -17.67 -3.50 -30.58
C GLY A 339 -17.43 -2.53 -31.74
N ASP A 340 -18.20 -1.44 -31.74
CA ASP A 340 -17.91 -0.29 -32.59
C ASP A 340 -16.52 0.28 -32.28
N TRP A 341 -15.82 0.74 -33.32
CA TRP A 341 -14.54 1.43 -33.16
C TRP A 341 -14.77 2.96 -33.04
N ALA A 342 -14.10 3.58 -32.08
CA ALA A 342 -13.88 5.02 -32.04
C ALA A 342 -12.90 5.46 -33.14
N GLN A 343 -12.74 6.78 -33.27
CA GLN A 343 -11.75 7.33 -34.19
C GLN A 343 -10.34 6.79 -33.90
N PRO A 344 -9.52 6.57 -34.95
CA PRO A 344 -8.16 6.08 -34.81
C PRO A 344 -7.34 6.94 -33.84
N ALA A 345 -6.63 6.29 -32.93
CA ALA A 345 -5.66 6.95 -32.07
C ALA A 345 -4.25 6.80 -32.62
N ASN A 346 -3.41 7.78 -32.29
CA ASN A 346 -2.00 7.81 -32.63
C ASN A 346 -1.16 7.78 -31.36
N THR A 347 -0.08 7.03 -31.37
CA THR A 347 0.81 6.93 -30.22
C THR A 347 2.25 6.66 -30.64
N ASN A 348 3.21 7.20 -29.89
CA ASN A 348 4.65 7.16 -30.20
C ASN A 348 5.36 6.23 -29.22
N TRP A 349 5.86 5.08 -29.66
CA TRP A 349 6.13 3.96 -28.74
C TRP A 349 7.59 3.62 -28.56
N THR A 350 8.38 3.66 -29.63
CA THR A 350 9.81 3.33 -29.52
C THR A 350 10.63 4.12 -30.52
N GLN A 351 11.90 4.27 -30.19
CA GLN A 351 12.92 4.67 -31.14
C GLN A 351 13.35 3.43 -31.94
N LEU A 352 13.57 3.63 -33.24
CA LEU A 352 14.03 2.65 -34.20
C LEU A 352 15.29 3.18 -34.88
N THR A 353 16.19 2.25 -35.18
CA THR A 353 17.35 2.48 -36.04
C THR A 353 16.99 2.15 -37.47
N GLY A 354 17.23 3.07 -38.42
CA GLY A 354 16.99 2.83 -39.84
C GLY A 354 15.52 2.87 -40.27
N ASN A 355 15.19 2.09 -41.31
CA ASN A 355 13.87 2.05 -41.95
C ASN A 355 13.32 0.62 -41.98
N PRO A 356 13.01 0.01 -40.82
CA PRO A 356 12.56 -1.36 -40.80
C PRO A 356 11.19 -1.50 -41.44
N THR A 357 10.92 -2.70 -41.97
CA THR A 357 9.57 -3.10 -42.34
C THR A 357 8.78 -3.38 -41.07
N VAL A 358 7.63 -2.72 -40.90
CA VAL A 358 6.76 -2.91 -39.74
C VAL A 358 5.73 -3.99 -40.05
N LEU A 359 5.74 -5.03 -39.23
CA LEU A 359 4.81 -6.16 -39.28
C LEU A 359 3.93 -6.17 -38.02
N THR A 360 2.85 -6.94 -38.08
CA THR A 360 1.99 -7.27 -36.94
C THR A 360 1.49 -8.70 -37.06
N ASN A 361 1.19 -9.33 -35.94
CA ASN A 361 0.44 -10.58 -35.91
C ASN A 361 -1.05 -10.32 -35.60
N GLY A 362 -1.43 -9.06 -35.35
CA GLY A 362 -2.80 -8.62 -35.18
C GLY A 362 -3.54 -8.34 -36.50
N PRO A 363 -4.82 -7.98 -36.42
CA PRO A 363 -5.57 -7.54 -37.58
C PRO A 363 -5.08 -6.17 -38.07
N VAL A 364 -5.20 -5.95 -39.37
CA VAL A 364 -4.99 -4.64 -40.00
C VAL A 364 -6.34 -4.15 -40.51
N SER A 365 -6.72 -2.93 -40.19
CA SER A 365 -8.02 -2.35 -40.55
C SER A 365 -7.89 -1.00 -41.24
N ALA A 366 -8.92 -0.62 -41.99
CA ALA A 366 -9.11 0.74 -42.44
C ALA A 366 -9.51 1.66 -41.25
N PRO A 367 -9.38 3.00 -41.40
CA PRO A 367 -9.76 3.95 -40.37
C PRO A 367 -11.23 3.87 -39.91
N ASP A 368 -12.11 3.26 -40.71
CA ASP A 368 -13.53 3.09 -40.43
C ASP A 368 -13.86 1.79 -39.68
N GLY A 369 -12.86 0.95 -39.36
CA GLY A 369 -13.07 -0.34 -38.71
C GLY A 369 -13.03 -1.55 -39.63
N THR A 370 -13.12 -1.35 -40.95
CA THR A 370 -13.16 -2.46 -41.91
C THR A 370 -11.85 -3.24 -41.87
N VAL A 371 -11.90 -4.53 -41.53
CA VAL A 371 -10.71 -5.40 -41.49
C VAL A 371 -10.20 -5.62 -42.91
N ILE A 372 -8.97 -5.18 -43.17
CA ILE A 372 -8.24 -5.35 -44.44
C ILE A 372 -7.52 -6.70 -44.43
N LEU A 373 -6.80 -7.00 -43.34
CA LEU A 373 -6.15 -8.29 -43.11
C LEU A 373 -6.59 -8.83 -41.75
N PRO A 374 -7.11 -10.07 -41.68
CA PRO A 374 -7.40 -10.71 -40.41
C PRO A 374 -6.09 -10.98 -39.65
N ALA A 375 -6.18 -11.21 -38.34
CA ALA A 375 -5.01 -11.51 -37.52
C ALA A 375 -4.25 -12.74 -38.05
N ALA A 376 -3.03 -12.53 -38.52
CA ALA A 376 -2.16 -13.57 -39.05
C ALA A 376 -0.70 -13.16 -38.84
N PRO A 377 0.22 -14.13 -38.59
CA PRO A 377 1.62 -13.81 -38.37
C PRO A 377 2.26 -13.06 -39.55
N GLY A 378 2.97 -11.98 -39.24
CA GLY A 378 3.73 -11.23 -40.25
C GLY A 378 2.91 -10.40 -41.23
N ASN A 379 1.67 -10.03 -40.88
CA ASN A 379 0.91 -9.04 -41.63
C ASN A 379 1.72 -7.75 -41.78
N ARG A 380 1.83 -7.24 -42.99
CA ARG A 380 2.51 -5.96 -43.22
C ARG A 380 1.59 -4.82 -42.80
N VAL A 381 2.08 -3.93 -41.95
CA VAL A 381 1.35 -2.72 -41.59
C VAL A 381 1.46 -1.72 -42.76
N PRO A 382 0.33 -1.19 -43.27
CA PRO A 382 0.31 -0.29 -44.43
C PRO A 382 0.93 1.07 -44.15
#